data_AF-A0A4Q2SYS9-F1
#
_entry.id   AF-A0A4Q2SYS9-F1
#
_cell.length_a   1.000
_cell.length_b   1.000
_cell.length_c   1.000
_cell.angle_alpha   90.00
_cell.angle_beta   90.00
_cell.angle_gamma   90.00
#
_symmetry.space_group_name_H-M   'P 1'
#
loop_
_entity.id
_entity.type
_entity.pdbx_description
1 polymer ?
#
loop_
_entity_poly.entity_id
_entity_poly.type
_entity_poly.pdbx_seq_one_letter_code
_entity_poly.pdbx_strand_id
1 'polypeptide(L)'
;MAGVLMFVMTGLAAAGGLVTAQRRAQAAADLAALAGATAPVDACAAAREVAAANAATLDACRVEGRAVRVAVSVPGPRVPWRDVRVTAEARAGPGSRPPSGA
;
A
#
# COMPACT_ATOMS: atom_id res chain seq x y z
N MET A 1 -26.48 -29.98 -0.12
CA MET A 1 -25.51 -29.36 0.81
C MET A 1 -24.13 -29.13 0.19
N ALA A 2 -23.54 -30.11 -0.50
CA ALA A 2 -22.21 -29.97 -1.12
C ALA A 2 -22.06 -28.70 -2.02
N GLY A 3 -23.06 -28.38 -2.84
CA GLY A 3 -23.02 -27.18 -3.68
C GLY A 3 -22.95 -25.86 -2.90
N VAL A 4 -23.65 -25.76 -1.77
CA VAL A 4 -23.61 -24.57 -0.90
C VAL A 4 -22.22 -24.41 -0.28
N LEU A 5 -21.63 -25.51 0.21
CA LEU A 5 -20.28 -25.49 0.77
C LEU A 5 -19.24 -25.10 -0.29
N MET A 6 -19.32 -25.68 -1.50
CA MET A 6 -18.43 -25.31 -2.62
C MET A 6 -18.55 -23.83 -2.97
N PHE A 7 -19.78 -23.31 -3.04
CA PHE A 7 -20.02 -21.89 -3.32
C PHE A 7 -19.40 -20.98 -2.25
N VAL A 8 -19.65 -21.29 -0.96
CA VAL A 8 -19.10 -20.53 0.17
C VAL A 8 -17.57 -20.55 0.17
N MET A 9 -16.95 -21.72 0.00
CA MET A 9 -15.48 -21.84 0.02
C MET A 9 -14.83 -21.08 -1.14
N THR A 10 -15.43 -21.13 -2.33
CA THR A 10 -14.95 -20.37 -3.50
C THR A 10 -15.05 -18.87 -3.25
N GLY A 11 -16.16 -18.40 -2.68
CA GLY A 11 -16.35 -17.00 -2.29
C GLY A 11 -15.33 -16.54 -1.25
N LEU A 12 -15.10 -17.34 -0.21
CA LEU A 12 -14.09 -17.05 0.82
C LEU A 12 -12.67 -17.01 0.26
N ALA A 13 -12.32 -17.94 -0.63
CA ALA A 13 -11.01 -17.95 -1.29
C ALA A 13 -10.79 -16.69 -2.14
N ALA A 14 -11.80 -16.26 -2.90
CA ALA A 14 -11.74 -15.02 -3.68
C ALA A 14 -11.59 -13.78 -2.78
N ALA A 15 -12.39 -13.69 -1.71
CA ALA A 15 -12.30 -12.59 -0.74
C ALA A 15 -10.94 -12.56 -0.02
N GLY A 16 -10.42 -13.73 0.40
CA GLY A 16 -9.11 -13.86 1.01
C GLY A 16 -7.98 -13.42 0.07
N GLY A 17 -8.05 -13.77 -1.21
CA GLY A 17 -7.13 -13.30 -2.25
C GLY A 17 -7.11 -11.77 -2.38
N LEU A 18 -8.29 -11.13 -2.33
CA LEU A 18 -8.39 -9.67 -2.40
C LEU A 18 -7.84 -9.00 -1.14
N VAL A 19 -8.19 -9.50 0.06
CA VAL A 19 -7.72 -8.95 1.34
C VAL A 19 -6.21 -9.08 1.46
N THR A 20 -5.63 -10.20 1.05
CA THR A 20 -4.17 -10.40 1.07
C THR A 20 -3.46 -9.46 0.11
N ALA A 21 -3.99 -9.24 -1.09
CA ALA A 21 -3.45 -8.25 -2.03
C ALA A 21 -3.51 -6.82 -1.44
N GLN A 22 -4.63 -6.45 -0.82
CA GLN A 22 -4.78 -5.15 -0.14
C GLN A 22 -3.77 -4.98 0.99
N ARG A 23 -3.60 -6.00 1.84
CA ARG A 23 -2.64 -5.97 2.96
C ARG A 23 -1.20 -5.81 2.47
N ARG A 24 -0.83 -6.48 1.37
CA ARG A 24 0.48 -6.33 0.74
C ARG A 24 0.68 -4.92 0.18
N ALA A 25 -0.32 -4.38 -0.52
CA ALA A 25 -0.28 -3.00 -1.01
C ALA A 25 -0.07 -2.01 0.13
N GLN A 26 -0.81 -2.17 1.23
CA GLN A 26 -0.71 -1.29 2.40
C GLN A 26 0.66 -1.37 3.07
N ALA A 27 1.18 -2.59 3.28
CA ALA A 27 2.51 -2.76 3.87
C ALA A 27 3.61 -2.13 2.99
N ALA A 28 3.53 -2.27 1.66
CA ALA A 28 4.44 -1.62 0.74
C ALA A 28 4.33 -0.09 0.79
N ALA A 29 3.10 0.45 0.89
CA ALA A 29 2.87 1.88 1.03
C ALA A 29 3.49 2.43 2.33
N ASP A 30 3.26 1.75 3.46
CA ASP A 30 3.75 2.18 4.77
C ASP A 30 5.30 2.21 4.81
N LEU A 31 5.95 1.16 4.28
CA LEU A 31 7.41 1.10 4.19
C LEU A 31 7.98 2.17 3.25
N ALA A 32 7.35 2.38 2.09
CA ALA A 32 7.75 3.41 1.14
C ALA A 32 7.59 4.82 1.73
N ALA A 33 6.49 5.08 2.46
CA ALA A 33 6.26 6.35 3.13
C ALA A 33 7.33 6.61 4.20
N LEU A 34 7.65 5.61 5.03
CA LEU A 34 8.68 5.72 6.07
C LEU A 34 10.06 5.97 5.46
N ALA A 35 10.41 5.24 4.39
CA ALA A 35 11.67 5.44 3.67
C ALA A 35 11.78 6.85 3.09
N GLY A 36 10.70 7.38 2.52
CA GLY A 36 10.67 8.77 2.06
C GLY A 36 10.79 9.78 3.21
N ALA A 37 10.12 9.52 4.35
CA ALA A 37 10.13 10.42 5.50
C ALA A 37 11.47 10.47 6.23
N THR A 38 12.29 9.41 6.15
CA THR A 38 13.64 9.35 6.76
C THR A 38 14.77 9.65 5.77
N ALA A 39 14.47 9.82 4.48
CA ALA A 39 15.46 10.13 3.47
C ALA A 39 16.05 11.54 3.65
N PRO A 40 17.39 11.70 3.58
CA PRO A 40 18.03 12.99 3.81
C PRO A 40 17.96 13.96 2.62
N VAL A 41 17.76 13.45 1.39
CA VAL A 41 17.85 14.26 0.16
C VAL A 41 16.65 14.06 -0.74
N ASP A 42 16.42 12.84 -1.24
CA ASP A 42 15.34 12.54 -2.17
C ASP A 42 14.35 11.53 -1.59
N ALA A 43 13.32 12.07 -0.94
CA ALA A 43 12.23 11.30 -0.35
C ALA A 43 11.50 10.41 -1.36
N CYS A 44 11.32 10.89 -2.60
CA CYS A 44 10.55 10.14 -3.59
C CYS A 44 11.37 9.07 -4.29
N ALA A 45 12.69 9.27 -4.46
CA ALA A 45 13.59 8.21 -4.90
C ALA A 45 13.66 7.08 -3.87
N ALA A 46 13.87 7.41 -2.58
CA ALA A 46 13.91 6.41 -1.51
C ALA A 46 12.58 5.64 -1.39
N ALA A 47 11.45 6.33 -1.47
CA ALA A 47 10.13 5.69 -1.48
C ALA A 47 9.95 4.76 -2.68
N ARG A 48 10.46 5.13 -3.86
CA ARG A 48 10.37 4.31 -5.08
C ARG A 48 11.20 3.04 -4.97
N GLU A 49 12.41 3.13 -4.45
CA GLU A 49 13.29 1.98 -4.24
C GLU A 49 12.65 0.97 -3.29
N VAL A 50 12.09 1.44 -2.16
CA VAL A 50 11.42 0.57 -1.21
C VAL A 50 10.11 0.01 -1.77
N ALA A 51 9.33 0.78 -2.53
CA ALA A 51 8.15 0.26 -3.21
C ALA A 51 8.52 -0.87 -4.18
N ALA A 52 9.55 -0.68 -5.01
CA ALA A 52 10.02 -1.68 -5.97
C ALA A 52 10.54 -2.95 -5.27
N ALA A 53 11.29 -2.80 -4.17
CA ALA A 53 11.75 -3.92 -3.35
C ALA A 53 10.60 -4.75 -2.74
N ASN A 54 9.41 -4.14 -2.59
CA ASN A 54 8.19 -4.79 -2.11
C ASN A 54 7.24 -5.22 -3.25
N ALA A 55 7.74 -5.31 -4.49
CA ALA A 55 6.94 -5.65 -5.66
C ALA A 55 5.74 -4.72 -5.90
N ALA A 56 5.85 -3.46 -5.47
CA ALA A 56 4.88 -2.41 -5.72
C ALA A 56 5.46 -1.38 -6.70
N THR A 57 4.60 -0.72 -7.47
CA THR A 57 4.97 0.48 -8.21
C THR A 57 4.55 1.71 -7.44
N LEU A 58 5.42 2.71 -7.38
CA LEU A 58 5.10 4.02 -6.85
C LEU A 58 4.29 4.80 -7.90
N ASP A 59 3.01 5.00 -7.64
CA ASP A 59 2.09 5.68 -8.56
C ASP A 59 2.08 7.20 -8.30
N ALA A 60 2.23 7.60 -7.03
CA ALA A 60 2.36 9.00 -6.65
C ALA A 60 3.26 9.16 -5.42
N CYS A 61 3.98 10.28 -5.37
CA CYS A 61 4.74 10.71 -4.19
C CYS A 61 4.60 12.22 -4.03
N ARG A 62 4.22 12.66 -2.83
CA ARG A 62 4.11 14.07 -2.47
C ARG A 62 4.81 14.32 -1.14
N VAL A 63 5.68 15.32 -1.13
CA VAL A 63 6.32 15.83 0.08
C VAL A 63 5.47 16.96 0.65
N GLU A 64 4.92 16.75 1.84
CA GLU A 64 4.06 17.66 2.59
C GLU A 64 4.87 18.23 3.78
N GLY A 65 5.78 19.16 3.51
CA GLY A 65 6.70 19.72 4.51
C GLY A 65 7.71 18.68 5.00
N ARG A 66 7.53 18.16 6.21
CA ARG A 66 8.34 17.05 6.78
C ARG A 66 7.65 15.68 6.70
N ALA A 67 6.47 15.62 6.11
CA ALA A 67 5.76 14.39 5.86
C ALA A 67 5.86 14.00 4.38
N VAL A 68 5.74 12.71 4.10
CA VAL A 68 5.70 12.16 2.75
C VAL A 68 4.45 11.32 2.63
N ARG A 69 3.65 11.61 1.61
CA ARG A 69 2.49 10.83 1.21
C ARG A 69 2.82 10.07 -0.08
N VAL A 70 2.60 8.77 -0.07
CA VAL A 70 2.83 7.90 -1.22
C VAL A 70 1.55 7.18 -1.58
N ALA A 71 1.35 6.94 -2.86
CA ALA A 71 0.40 5.99 -3.40
C ALA A 71 1.18 4.94 -4.17
N VAL A 72 0.93 3.67 -3.86
CA VAL A 72 1.55 2.54 -4.53
C VAL A 72 0.49 1.58 -5.04
N SER A 73 0.85 0.77 -6.01
CA SER A 73 0.00 -0.35 -6.41
C SER A 73 0.77 -1.64 -6.59
N VAL A 74 0.11 -2.75 -6.28
CA VAL A 74 0.63 -4.10 -6.46
C VAL A 74 -0.24 -4.87 -7.47
N PRO A 75 0.33 -5.88 -8.14
CA PRO A 75 -0.46 -6.81 -8.93
C PRO A 75 -1.51 -7.51 -8.06
N GLY A 76 -2.77 -7.41 -8.49
CA GLY A 76 -3.90 -8.09 -7.86
C GLY A 76 -4.05 -9.55 -8.32
N PRO A 77 -5.14 -10.22 -7.90
CA PRO A 77 -5.46 -11.56 -8.37
C PRO A 77 -5.57 -11.59 -9.90
N ARG A 78 -4.94 -12.59 -10.54
CA ARG A 78 -5.05 -12.80 -11.99
C ARG A 78 -6.47 -13.24 -12.30
N VAL A 79 -7.24 -12.38 -12.97
CA VAL A 79 -8.55 -12.73 -13.52
C VAL A 79 -8.40 -12.86 -15.04
N PRO A 80 -9.06 -13.83 -15.71
CA PRO A 80 -8.81 -14.14 -17.12
C PRO A 80 -9.02 -12.96 -18.08
N TRP A 81 -9.80 -11.96 -17.65
CA TRP A 81 -10.30 -10.89 -18.51
C TRP A 81 -9.73 -9.50 -18.15
N ARG A 82 -8.89 -9.38 -17.11
CA ARG A 82 -8.42 -8.07 -16.64
C ARG A 82 -7.15 -8.16 -15.79
N ASP A 83 -6.23 -7.24 -16.00
CA ASP A 83 -5.18 -6.96 -15.03
C ASP A 83 -5.75 -6.11 -13.90
N VAL A 84 -5.89 -6.73 -12.73
CA VAL A 84 -6.30 -6.03 -11.52
C VAL A 84 -5.05 -5.50 -10.85
N ARG A 85 -5.05 -4.20 -10.54
CA ARG A 85 -4.06 -3.59 -9.66
C ARG A 85 -4.75 -3.16 -8.38
N VAL A 86 -4.08 -3.41 -7.25
CA VAL A 86 -4.58 -3.02 -5.94
C VAL A 86 -3.76 -1.84 -5.46
N THR A 87 -4.42 -0.72 -5.21
CA THR A 87 -3.78 0.53 -4.81
C THR A 87 -3.87 0.73 -3.30
N ALA A 88 -2.83 1.26 -2.70
CA ALA A 88 -2.79 1.66 -1.31
C ALA A 88 -2.05 2.99 -1.14
N GLU A 89 -2.43 3.73 -0.11
CA GLU A 89 -1.81 5.01 0.23
C GLU A 89 -1.32 4.98 1.68
N ALA A 90 -0.21 5.68 1.91
CA ALA A 90 0.34 5.87 3.24
C ALA A 90 0.96 7.26 3.37
N ARG A 91 0.98 7.76 4.61
CA ARG A 91 1.63 9.03 4.97
C ARG A 91 2.51 8.80 6.18
N ALA A 92 3.77 9.20 6.08
CA ALA A 92 4.71 9.17 7.18
C ALA A 92 5.32 10.56 7.40
N GLY A 93 5.60 10.90 8.65
CA GLY A 93 6.16 12.19 9.04
C GLY A 93 6.01 12.41 10.54
N PRO A 94 6.63 13.45 11.10
CA PRO A 94 6.47 13.78 12.51
C PRO A 94 5.00 14.02 12.84
N GLY A 95 4.52 13.39 13.92
CA GLY A 95 3.17 13.63 14.42
C GLY A 95 2.97 15.12 14.71
N SER A 96 1.83 15.67 14.31
CA SER A 96 1.44 17.00 14.73
C SER A 96 1.18 16.96 16.23
N ARG A 97 2.14 17.40 17.04
CA ARG A 97 1.90 17.63 18.46
C ARG A 97 0.88 18.77 18.55
N PRO A 98 -0.28 18.58 19.20
CA PRO A 98 -1.15 19.71 19.49
C PRO A 98 -0.37 20.73 20.33
N PRO A 99 -0.63 22.04 20.18
CA PRO A 99 0.05 23.06 20.98
C PRO A 99 -0.22 22.76 22.45
N SER A 100 0.84 22.46 23.21
CA SER A 100 0.75 22.36 24.67
C SER A 100 0.57 23.77 25.21
N GLY A 101 -0.67 24.14 25.52
CA GLY A 101 -0.98 25.36 26.25
C GLY A 101 -0.32 25.34 27.63
N ALA A 102 0.31 26.46 27.96
CA ALA A 102 0.92 26.77 29.26
C ALA A 102 -0.15 27.15 30.30
#